data_AF-A0A6N7Q6X1-F1
#
_entry.id   AF-A0A6N7Q6X1-F1
#
_cell.length_a   1.000
_cell.length_b   1.000
_cell.length_c   1.000
_cell.angle_alpha   90.00
_cell.angle_beta   90.00
_cell.angle_gamma   90.00
#
_symmetry.space_group_name_H-M   'P 1'
#
loop_
_entity.id
_entity.type
_entity.pdbx_description
1 polymer ?
#
loop_
_entity_poly.entity_id
_entity_poly.type
_entity_poly.pdbx_seq_one_letter_code
_entity_poly.pdbx_strand_id
1 'polypeptide(L)'
;MRTHARALLRDPRDAAAHLARLHAALQLHDNEPTQGVLADLFVALPRHDVALRQLALQMAAAHLAPHVAEAFQRHSQGHALLPINALATRWSVLARPSADVPARVRRASPDHSRRMVREVVDALCDGAPIAAARCEREFLDYCISCQDKLAFMLATRELRRHALALGDRWDSTARWLQQREPLGGRNVDALSFSSASAPR
;
A
#
# COMPACT_ATOMS: atom_id res chain seq x y z
N MET A 1 16.48 -1.45 -0.78
CA MET A 1 15.55 -2.05 0.22
C MET A 1 15.90 -3.46 0.71
N ARG A 2 16.15 -4.46 -0.14
CA ARG A 2 16.42 -5.85 0.29
C ARG A 2 17.61 -6.00 1.25
N THR A 3 18.71 -5.28 1.01
CA THR A 3 19.89 -5.28 1.90
C THR A 3 19.56 -4.75 3.29
N HIS A 4 18.81 -3.64 3.39
CA HIS A 4 18.37 -3.08 4.67
C HIS A 4 17.40 -4.00 5.40
N ALA A 5 16.50 -4.69 4.68
CA ALA A 5 15.63 -5.69 5.28
C ALA A 5 16.42 -6.86 5.90
N ARG A 6 17.47 -7.34 5.20
CA ARG A 6 18.35 -8.37 5.75
C ARG A 6 19.13 -7.90 6.97
N ALA A 7 19.62 -6.65 6.96
CA ALA A 7 20.28 -6.07 8.11
C ALA A 7 19.33 -6.02 9.32
N LEU A 8 18.10 -5.55 9.11
CA LEU A 8 17.07 -5.50 10.14
C LEU A 8 16.69 -6.88 10.70
N LEU A 9 16.68 -7.92 9.87
CA LEU A 9 16.40 -9.29 10.33
C LEU A 9 17.51 -9.87 11.21
N ARG A 10 18.74 -9.36 11.14
CA ARG A 10 19.85 -9.81 12.03
C ARG A 10 19.68 -9.29 13.44
N ASP A 11 19.25 -8.04 13.58
CA ASP A 11 18.86 -7.44 14.85
C ASP A 11 17.62 -6.56 14.68
N PRO A 12 16.42 -7.11 14.99
CA PRO A 12 15.18 -6.35 14.87
C PRO A 12 15.09 -5.11 15.76
N ARG A 13 15.91 -5.01 16.82
CA ARG A 13 15.92 -3.90 17.77
C ARG A 13 16.98 -2.84 17.45
N ASP A 14 17.75 -3.03 16.39
CA ASP A 14 18.75 -2.05 15.95
C ASP A 14 18.09 -0.79 15.38
N ALA A 15 18.07 0.28 16.18
CA ALA A 15 17.56 1.59 15.80
C ALA A 15 18.26 2.16 14.56
N ALA A 16 19.57 1.95 14.41
CA ALA A 16 20.32 2.44 13.26
C ALA A 16 19.91 1.70 11.98
N ALA A 17 19.65 0.38 12.05
CA ALA A 17 19.11 -0.39 10.93
C ALA A 17 17.73 0.11 10.48
N HIS A 18 16.84 0.44 11.43
CA HIS A 18 15.54 1.04 11.12
C HIS A 18 15.68 2.40 10.44
N LEU A 19 16.51 3.29 10.98
CA LEU A 19 16.74 4.62 10.41
C LEU A 19 17.42 4.55 9.03
N ALA A 20 18.42 3.69 8.84
CA ALA A 20 19.06 3.50 7.53
C ALA A 20 18.05 3.01 6.49
N ARG A 21 17.15 2.11 6.91
CA ARG A 21 16.07 1.62 6.04
C ARG A 21 15.03 2.70 5.75
N LEU A 22 14.73 3.58 6.71
CA LEU A 22 13.83 4.72 6.51
C LEU A 22 14.42 5.69 5.49
N HIS A 23 15.68 6.10 5.63
CA HIS A 23 16.35 6.94 4.65
C HIS A 23 16.31 6.34 3.24
N ALA A 24 16.57 5.03 3.10
CA ALA A 24 16.47 4.34 1.82
C ALA A 24 15.05 4.31 1.24
N ALA A 25 14.02 4.20 2.10
CA ALA A 25 12.62 4.24 1.68
C ALA A 25 12.19 5.64 1.21
N LEU A 26 12.68 6.70 1.86
CA LEU A 26 12.40 8.10 1.47
C LEU A 26 12.98 8.46 0.10
N GLN A 27 13.95 7.71 -0.43
CA GLN A 27 14.45 7.89 -1.79
C GLN A 27 13.54 7.24 -2.85
N LEU A 28 12.49 6.52 -2.44
CA LEU A 28 11.53 5.91 -3.36
C LEU A 28 10.34 6.85 -3.57
N HIS A 29 9.82 6.85 -4.79
CA HIS A 29 8.65 7.69 -5.14
C HIS A 29 7.33 7.20 -4.54
N ASP A 30 7.24 5.94 -4.09
CA ASP A 30 6.02 5.38 -3.50
C ASP A 30 5.93 5.68 -1.99
N ASN A 31 4.71 5.87 -1.48
CA ASN A 31 4.47 6.07 -0.04
C ASN A 31 4.57 4.77 0.80
N GLU A 32 4.20 3.64 0.21
CA GLU A 32 4.09 2.35 0.90
C GLU A 32 5.40 1.82 1.52
N PRO A 33 6.58 1.96 0.87
CA PRO A 33 7.85 1.64 1.49
C PRO A 33 8.07 2.39 2.81
N THR A 34 7.84 3.71 2.81
CA THR A 34 8.02 4.55 4.00
C THR A 34 7.06 4.16 5.10
N GLN A 35 5.78 3.96 4.77
CA GLN A 35 4.78 3.45 5.71
C GLN A 35 5.18 2.09 6.32
N GLY A 36 5.65 1.16 5.47
CA GLY A 36 6.04 -0.18 5.90
C GLY A 36 7.24 -0.17 6.85
N VAL A 37 8.22 0.71 6.61
CA VAL A 37 9.37 0.91 7.50
C VAL A 37 8.95 1.49 8.85
N LEU A 38 8.06 2.49 8.86
CA LEU A 38 7.53 3.03 10.12
C LEU A 38 6.76 1.99 10.92
N ALA A 39 5.96 1.15 10.26
CA ALA A 39 5.26 0.05 10.95
C ALA A 39 6.25 -0.90 11.64
N ASP A 40 7.36 -1.26 10.98
CA ASP A 40 8.40 -2.10 11.59
C ASP A 40 9.08 -1.41 12.78
N LEU A 41 9.40 -0.12 12.66
CA LEU A 41 10.02 0.67 13.72
C LEU A 41 9.11 0.74 14.96
N PHE A 42 7.82 1.04 14.76
CA PHE A 42 6.85 1.18 15.85
C PHE A 42 6.49 -0.15 16.52
N VAL A 43 6.65 -1.28 15.81
CA VAL A 43 6.48 -2.62 16.38
C VAL A 43 7.73 -3.06 17.15
N ALA A 44 8.93 -2.81 16.60
CA ALA A 44 10.16 -3.42 17.11
C ALA A 44 10.88 -2.60 18.18
N LEU A 45 10.87 -1.27 18.07
CA LEU A 45 11.56 -0.41 19.03
C LEU A 45 10.70 -0.18 20.28
N PRO A 46 11.31 0.08 21.44
CA PRO A 46 10.54 0.28 22.67
C PRO A 46 9.57 1.45 22.58
N ARG A 47 8.39 1.31 23.21
CA ARG A 47 7.36 2.36 23.23
C ARG A 47 7.77 3.64 23.96
N HIS A 48 8.73 3.53 24.88
CA HIS A 48 9.25 4.65 25.66
C HIS A 48 10.31 5.46 24.91
N ASP A 49 10.77 4.98 23.76
CA ASP A 49 11.69 5.72 22.89
C ASP A 49 10.91 6.71 22.01
N VAL A 50 10.20 7.62 22.67
CA VAL A 50 9.26 8.57 22.05
C VAL A 50 9.98 9.51 21.11
N ALA A 51 11.18 9.98 21.49
CA ALA A 51 11.98 10.91 20.69
C ALA A 51 12.35 10.31 19.33
N LEU A 52 12.83 9.07 19.30
CA LEU A 52 13.19 8.40 18.05
C LEU A 52 11.96 8.14 17.16
N ARG A 53 10.84 7.71 17.76
CA ARG A 53 9.58 7.48 17.03
C ARG A 53 9.03 8.77 16.42
N GLN A 54 9.09 9.88 17.16
CA GLN A 54 8.67 11.19 16.69
C GLN A 54 9.58 11.71 15.58
N LEU A 55 10.90 11.58 15.74
CA LEU A 55 11.87 11.95 14.71
C LEU A 55 11.62 11.18 13.41
N ALA A 56 11.49 9.86 13.49
CA ALA A 56 11.22 9.01 12.33
C ALA A 56 9.91 9.42 11.62
N LEU A 57 8.86 9.72 12.40
CA LEU A 57 7.58 10.17 11.85
C LEU A 57 7.70 11.56 11.20
N GLN A 58 8.42 12.50 11.80
CA GLN A 58 8.67 13.83 11.22
C GLN A 58 9.40 13.74 9.88
N MET A 59 10.43 12.89 9.78
CA MET A 59 11.16 12.65 8.52
C MET A 59 10.25 12.06 7.44
N ALA A 60 9.32 11.19 7.84
CA ALA A 60 8.45 10.45 6.93
C ALA A 60 7.17 11.20 6.54
N ALA A 61 6.71 12.16 7.33
CA ALA A 61 5.36 12.74 7.22
C ALA A 61 4.99 13.21 5.81
N ALA A 62 5.92 13.87 5.12
CA ALA A 62 5.70 14.38 3.75
C ALA A 62 5.52 13.27 2.69
N HIS A 63 5.96 12.05 2.99
CA HIS A 63 5.87 10.89 2.08
C HIS A 63 4.69 9.98 2.42
N LEU A 64 3.91 10.30 3.45
CA LEU A 64 2.76 9.50 3.88
C LEU A 64 1.46 10.16 3.41
N ALA A 65 0.43 9.35 3.19
CA ALA A 65 -0.93 9.88 3.10
C ALA A 65 -1.30 10.52 4.47
N PRO A 66 -2.04 11.65 4.50
CA PRO A 66 -2.34 12.37 5.73
C PRO A 66 -2.95 11.49 6.83
N HIS A 67 -3.93 10.66 6.48
CA HIS A 67 -4.58 9.74 7.43
C HIS A 67 -3.63 8.68 8.00
N VAL A 68 -2.57 8.29 7.27
CA VAL A 68 -1.54 7.35 7.74
C VAL A 68 -0.60 8.04 8.72
N ALA A 69 -0.18 9.27 8.42
CA ALA A 69 0.66 10.07 9.31
C ALA A 69 -0.06 10.32 10.65
N GLU A 70 -1.33 10.70 10.62
CA GLU A 70 -2.18 10.85 11.81
C GLU A 70 -2.31 9.56 12.61
N ALA A 71 -2.45 8.42 11.94
CA ALA A 71 -2.51 7.12 12.61
C ALA A 71 -1.20 6.80 13.34
N PHE A 72 -0.04 7.00 12.73
CA PHE A 72 1.25 6.85 13.41
C PHE A 72 1.42 7.86 14.56
N GLN A 73 0.94 9.09 14.40
CA GLN A 73 1.02 10.10 15.44
C GLN A 73 0.25 9.69 16.71
N ARG A 74 -0.88 8.99 16.58
CA ARG A 74 -1.60 8.41 17.74
C ARG A 74 -0.77 7.35 18.49
N HIS A 75 0.11 6.64 17.78
CA HIS A 75 1.02 5.65 18.36
C HIS A 75 2.36 6.24 18.82
N SER A 76 2.73 7.44 18.39
CA SER A 76 3.99 8.09 18.79
C SER A 76 3.94 8.57 20.24
N GLN A 77 2.75 8.71 20.82
CA GLN A 77 2.49 9.11 22.20
C GLN A 77 2.54 7.94 23.22
N GLY A 78 3.24 6.85 22.90
CA GLY A 78 3.51 5.75 23.84
C GLY A 78 2.59 4.53 23.70
N HIS A 79 1.60 4.54 22.81
CA HIS A 79 0.80 3.36 22.49
C HIS A 79 1.59 2.40 21.60
N ALA A 80 1.77 1.16 22.06
CA ALA A 80 2.43 0.13 21.27
C ALA A 80 1.59 -0.23 20.03
N LEU A 81 2.26 -0.36 18.88
CA LEU A 81 1.65 -0.92 17.69
C LEU A 81 1.81 -2.44 17.74
N LEU A 82 0.73 -3.18 17.54
CA LEU A 82 0.77 -4.64 17.52
C LEU A 82 1.53 -5.16 16.30
N PRO A 83 2.20 -6.33 16.37
CA PRO A 83 2.92 -6.91 15.23
C PRO A 83 2.03 -7.15 14.00
N ILE A 84 0.74 -7.44 14.21
CA ILE A 84 -0.28 -7.51 13.15
C ILE A 84 -1.14 -6.27 13.27
N ASN A 85 -1.16 -5.42 12.26
CA ASN A 85 -1.88 -4.14 12.31
C ASN A 85 -2.26 -3.63 10.91
N ALA A 86 -3.12 -2.61 10.85
CA ALA A 86 -3.61 -2.03 9.59
C ALA A 86 -2.62 -1.06 8.92
N LEU A 87 -1.57 -0.61 9.62
CA LEU A 87 -0.55 0.30 9.09
C LEU A 87 0.60 -0.45 8.39
N ALA A 88 0.75 -1.74 8.64
CA ALA A 88 1.73 -2.58 7.95
C ALA A 88 1.39 -2.73 6.46
N THR A 89 2.42 -2.71 5.61
CA THR A 89 2.29 -2.85 4.15
C THR A 89 3.06 -4.09 3.68
N ARG A 90 2.99 -4.41 2.38
CA ARG A 90 3.83 -5.46 1.79
C ARG A 90 5.34 -5.19 1.91
N TRP A 91 5.70 -3.94 2.21
CA TRP A 91 7.09 -3.54 2.40
C TRP A 91 7.57 -3.74 3.84
N SER A 92 6.66 -3.98 4.80
CA SER A 92 7.01 -4.33 6.17
C SER A 92 7.75 -5.67 6.24
N VAL A 93 8.73 -5.75 7.13
CA VAL A 93 9.60 -6.91 7.36
C VAL A 93 9.27 -7.62 8.67
N LEU A 94 8.91 -6.85 9.70
CA LEU A 94 8.60 -7.32 11.05
C LEU A 94 7.09 -7.26 11.32
N ALA A 95 6.45 -6.16 10.92
CA ALA A 95 5.01 -5.98 11.00
C ALA A 95 4.29 -6.71 9.85
N ARG A 96 3.08 -7.18 10.11
CA ARG A 96 2.25 -7.89 9.13
C ARG A 96 0.90 -7.18 8.95
N PRO A 97 0.42 -7.01 7.70
CA PRO A 97 -0.90 -6.45 7.46
C PRO A 97 -2.00 -7.30 8.11
N SER A 98 -2.94 -6.66 8.83
CA SER A 98 -4.11 -7.35 9.40
C SER A 98 -4.98 -8.00 8.32
N ALA A 99 -5.67 -9.08 8.67
CA ALA A 99 -6.66 -9.71 7.79
C ALA A 99 -7.88 -8.81 7.53
N ASP A 100 -8.16 -7.87 8.42
CA ASP A 100 -9.25 -6.88 8.30
C ASP A 100 -8.98 -5.87 7.16
N VAL A 101 -7.73 -5.77 6.70
CA VAL A 101 -7.37 -4.95 5.56
C VAL A 101 -7.73 -5.68 4.26
N PRO A 102 -8.46 -5.03 3.33
CA PRO A 102 -8.84 -5.64 2.06
C PRO A 102 -7.66 -6.30 1.34
N ALA A 103 -7.88 -7.49 0.76
CA ALA A 103 -6.82 -8.27 0.11
C ALA A 103 -6.04 -7.47 -0.95
N ARG A 104 -6.73 -6.56 -1.68
CA ARG A 104 -6.10 -5.65 -2.61
C ARG A 104 -5.07 -4.75 -1.93
N VAL A 105 -5.41 -4.08 -0.83
CA VAL A 105 -4.52 -3.18 -0.10
C VAL A 105 -3.29 -3.93 0.44
N ARG A 106 -3.45 -5.22 0.75
CA ARG A 106 -2.31 -6.07 1.16
C ARG A 106 -1.38 -6.46 0.01
N ARG A 107 -1.85 -6.44 -1.24
CA ARG A 107 -1.12 -6.95 -2.42
C ARG A 107 -0.65 -5.85 -3.37
N ALA A 108 -1.39 -4.74 -3.47
CA ALA A 108 -1.18 -3.68 -4.44
C ALA A 108 -1.30 -2.29 -3.80
N SER A 109 -0.40 -1.38 -4.20
CA SER A 109 -0.43 0.03 -3.78
C SER A 109 -1.08 0.90 -4.85
N PRO A 110 -1.84 1.94 -4.49
CA PRO A 110 -2.36 2.90 -5.46
C PRO A 110 -1.26 3.53 -6.34
N ASP A 111 -0.09 3.83 -5.78
CA ASP A 111 1.02 4.43 -6.53
C ASP A 111 1.60 3.46 -7.56
N HIS A 112 1.74 2.19 -7.18
CA HIS A 112 2.18 1.13 -8.10
C HIS A 112 1.12 0.88 -9.17
N SER A 113 -0.18 0.85 -8.81
CA SER A 113 -1.28 0.77 -9.76
C SER A 113 -1.19 1.88 -10.80
N ARG A 114 -1.00 3.13 -10.38
CA ARG A 114 -0.87 4.29 -11.29
C ARG A 114 0.37 4.19 -12.17
N ARG A 115 1.48 3.64 -11.65
CA ARG A 115 2.70 3.44 -12.43
C ARG A 115 2.50 2.37 -13.51
N MET A 116 1.96 1.22 -13.15
CA MET A 116 1.59 0.14 -14.08
C MET A 116 0.64 0.63 -15.17
N VAL A 117 -0.32 1.49 -14.82
CA VAL A 117 -1.24 2.12 -15.78
C VAL A 117 -0.49 2.99 -16.78
N ARG A 118 0.42 3.86 -16.33
CA ARG A 118 1.22 4.68 -17.25
C ARG A 118 2.04 3.81 -18.19
N GLU A 119 2.75 2.83 -17.65
CA GLU A 119 3.59 1.92 -18.45
C GLU A 119 2.80 1.17 -19.53
N VAL A 120 1.62 0.63 -19.20
CA VAL A 120 0.79 -0.10 -20.19
C VAL A 120 0.14 0.83 -21.20
N VAL A 121 -0.27 2.04 -20.78
CA VAL A 121 -0.87 3.03 -21.69
C VAL A 121 0.17 3.52 -22.69
N ASP A 122 1.34 3.92 -22.21
CA ASP A 122 2.45 4.39 -23.07
C ASP A 122 2.85 3.29 -24.06
N ALA A 123 2.96 2.04 -23.59
CA ALA A 123 3.31 0.91 -24.45
C ALA A 123 2.25 0.60 -25.51
N LEU A 124 0.95 0.73 -25.20
CA LEU A 124 -0.13 0.43 -26.14
C LEU A 124 -0.41 1.58 -27.12
N CYS A 125 -0.18 2.83 -26.72
CA CYS A 125 -0.35 3.99 -27.58
C CYS A 125 0.84 4.16 -28.55
N ASP A 126 2.07 4.09 -28.05
CA ASP A 126 3.26 4.53 -28.78
C ASP A 126 4.33 3.44 -28.94
N GLY A 127 4.13 2.26 -28.34
CA GLY A 127 5.12 1.19 -28.30
C GLY A 127 5.16 0.31 -29.56
N ALA A 128 6.30 -0.35 -29.75
CA ALA A 128 6.43 -1.37 -30.80
C ALA A 128 5.43 -2.54 -30.56
N PRO A 129 4.77 -3.08 -31.60
CA PRO A 129 3.66 -4.04 -31.43
C PRO A 129 3.97 -5.24 -30.52
N ILE A 130 5.17 -5.82 -30.66
CA ILE A 130 5.60 -6.97 -29.83
C ILE A 130 5.78 -6.58 -28.36
N ALA A 131 6.36 -5.40 -28.11
CA ALA A 131 6.57 -4.89 -26.75
C ALA A 131 5.23 -4.50 -26.10
N ALA A 132 4.33 -3.88 -26.88
CA ALA A 132 2.98 -3.53 -26.46
C ALA A 132 2.18 -4.77 -26.04
N ALA A 133 2.14 -5.81 -26.87
CA ALA A 133 1.43 -7.06 -26.56
C ALA A 133 2.01 -7.78 -25.32
N ARG A 134 3.33 -7.70 -25.10
CA ARG A 134 3.95 -8.22 -23.88
C ARG A 134 3.55 -7.41 -22.65
N CYS A 135 3.63 -6.09 -22.73
CA CYS A 135 3.27 -5.19 -21.64
C CYS A 135 1.79 -5.34 -21.24
N GLU A 136 0.89 -5.41 -22.23
CA GLU A 136 -0.53 -5.68 -22.02
C GLU A 136 -0.75 -7.00 -21.27
N ARG A 137 -0.11 -8.09 -21.71
CA ARG A 137 -0.18 -9.39 -21.05
C ARG A 137 0.23 -9.30 -19.58
N GLU A 138 1.40 -8.75 -19.31
CA GLU A 138 1.96 -8.65 -17.97
C GLU A 138 1.07 -7.78 -17.06
N PHE A 139 0.52 -6.68 -17.59
CA PHE A 139 -0.41 -5.82 -16.89
C PHE A 139 -1.71 -6.53 -16.51
N LEU A 140 -2.33 -7.26 -17.43
CA LEU A 140 -3.57 -7.99 -17.16
C LEU A 140 -3.34 -9.13 -16.17
N ASP A 141 -2.23 -9.85 -16.29
CA ASP A 141 -1.84 -10.91 -15.34
C ASP A 141 -1.58 -10.35 -13.94
N TYR A 142 -0.98 -9.15 -13.85
CA TYR A 142 -0.86 -8.39 -12.60
C TYR A 142 -2.23 -8.05 -12.01
N CYS A 143 -3.14 -7.50 -12.81
CA CYS A 143 -4.48 -7.11 -12.35
C CYS A 143 -5.24 -8.30 -11.74
N ILE A 144 -5.14 -9.47 -12.37
CA ILE A 144 -5.73 -10.71 -11.87
C ILE A 144 -5.04 -11.15 -10.57
N SER A 145 -3.72 -11.30 -10.58
CA SER A 145 -2.96 -11.84 -9.44
C SER A 145 -3.09 -10.99 -8.18
N CYS A 146 -3.11 -9.68 -8.35
CA CYS A 146 -3.21 -8.69 -7.27
C CYS A 146 -4.65 -8.28 -6.96
N GLN A 147 -5.64 -8.72 -7.75
CA GLN A 147 -7.03 -8.25 -7.72
C GLN A 147 -7.11 -6.71 -7.79
N ASP A 148 -6.27 -6.13 -8.64
CA ASP A 148 -6.10 -4.68 -8.73
C ASP A 148 -7.15 -4.04 -9.65
N LYS A 149 -8.40 -3.96 -9.14
CA LYS A 149 -9.52 -3.31 -9.84
C LYS A 149 -9.22 -1.85 -10.22
N LEU A 150 -8.48 -1.13 -9.38
CA LEU A 150 -8.15 0.28 -9.62
C LEU A 150 -7.20 0.42 -10.82
N ALA A 151 -6.11 -0.35 -10.87
CA ALA A 151 -5.20 -0.32 -12.01
C ALA A 151 -5.96 -0.64 -13.30
N PHE A 152 -6.75 -1.72 -13.30
CA PHE A 152 -7.56 -2.11 -14.46
C PHE A 152 -8.51 -0.99 -14.90
N MET A 153 -9.30 -0.43 -13.97
CA MET A 153 -10.24 0.66 -14.25
C MET A 153 -9.53 1.90 -14.83
N LEU A 154 -8.41 2.31 -14.24
CA LEU A 154 -7.65 3.48 -14.69
C LEU A 154 -7.09 3.26 -16.10
N ALA A 155 -6.49 2.10 -16.38
CA ALA A 155 -5.97 1.79 -17.71
C ALA A 155 -7.08 1.71 -18.76
N THR A 156 -8.17 1.00 -18.47
CA THR A 156 -9.32 0.92 -19.39
C THR A 156 -9.91 2.29 -19.68
N ARG A 157 -10.05 3.15 -18.66
CA ARG A 157 -10.49 4.53 -18.85
C ARG A 157 -9.54 5.26 -19.80
N GLU A 158 -8.24 5.18 -19.54
CA GLU A 158 -7.21 5.89 -20.28
C GLU A 158 -7.14 5.49 -21.74
N LEU A 159 -7.04 4.18 -22.02
CA LEU A 159 -6.96 3.64 -23.37
C LEU A 159 -8.20 4.00 -24.20
N ARG A 160 -9.39 4.05 -23.58
CA ARG A 160 -10.61 4.52 -24.23
C ARG A 160 -10.57 6.01 -24.55
N ARG A 161 -9.90 6.85 -23.73
CA ARG A 161 -9.67 8.27 -24.07
C ARG A 161 -8.80 8.42 -25.32
N HIS A 162 -7.87 7.48 -25.54
CA HIS A 162 -7.06 7.39 -26.75
C HIS A 162 -7.75 6.64 -27.90
N ALA A 163 -9.04 6.30 -27.76
CA ALA A 163 -9.83 5.57 -28.74
C ALA A 163 -9.26 4.19 -29.16
N LEU A 164 -8.47 3.55 -28.30
CA LEU A 164 -8.02 2.18 -28.54
C LEU A 164 -9.17 1.19 -28.31
N ALA A 165 -9.35 0.28 -29.27
CA ALA A 165 -10.22 -0.88 -29.12
C ALA A 165 -9.53 -1.92 -28.21
N LEU A 166 -10.19 -2.27 -27.11
CA LEU A 166 -9.70 -3.29 -26.19
C LEU A 166 -10.22 -4.66 -26.64
N GLY A 167 -9.32 -5.66 -26.72
CA GLY A 167 -9.68 -7.01 -27.15
C GLY A 167 -10.22 -7.92 -26.03
N ASP A 168 -10.60 -9.14 -26.40
CA ASP A 168 -11.27 -10.15 -25.54
C ASP A 168 -10.59 -10.43 -24.19
N ARG A 169 -9.27 -10.24 -24.11
CA ARG A 169 -8.53 -10.46 -22.88
C ARG A 169 -8.85 -9.42 -21.81
N TRP A 170 -9.14 -8.18 -22.21
CA TRP A 170 -9.62 -7.13 -21.31
C TRP A 170 -11.01 -7.49 -20.77
N ASP A 171 -11.93 -7.92 -21.63
CA ASP A 171 -13.28 -8.31 -21.22
C ASP A 171 -13.28 -9.53 -20.28
N SER A 172 -12.40 -10.50 -20.56
CA SER A 172 -12.20 -11.67 -19.70
C SER A 172 -11.64 -11.28 -18.33
N THR A 173 -10.69 -10.35 -18.30
CA THR A 173 -10.12 -9.80 -17.06
C THR A 173 -11.15 -9.01 -16.26
N ALA A 174 -11.97 -8.18 -16.93
CA ALA A 174 -13.05 -7.42 -16.32
C ALA A 174 -14.06 -8.34 -15.62
N ARG A 175 -14.54 -9.37 -16.32
CA ARG A 175 -15.46 -10.38 -15.76
C ARG A 175 -14.85 -11.10 -14.55
N TRP A 176 -13.59 -11.49 -14.64
CA TRP A 176 -12.90 -12.16 -13.53
C TRP A 176 -12.80 -11.26 -12.29
N LEU A 177 -12.48 -9.98 -12.47
CA LEU A 177 -12.38 -9.01 -11.39
C LEU A 177 -13.75 -8.71 -10.75
N GLN A 178 -14.82 -8.65 -11.54
CA GLN A 178 -16.18 -8.44 -11.03
C GLN A 178 -16.65 -9.59 -10.12
N GLN A 179 -16.39 -10.84 -10.49
CA GLN A 179 -16.82 -12.03 -9.74
C GLN A 179 -16.17 -12.17 -8.36
N ARG A 180 -15.08 -11.45 -8.08
CA ARG A 180 -14.33 -11.53 -6.82
C ARG A 180 -14.57 -10.35 -5.88
N GLU A 181 -15.65 -9.62 -6.08
CA GLU A 181 -16.18 -8.72 -5.05
C GLU A 181 -16.36 -9.50 -3.74
N PRO A 182 -15.82 -9.05 -2.60
CA PRO A 182 -16.08 -9.73 -1.35
C PRO A 182 -17.58 -9.68 -1.07
N LEU A 183 -18.17 -10.85 -0.76
CA LEU A 183 -19.36 -10.94 0.10
C LEU A 183 -18.98 -10.35 1.47
N GLY A 184 -18.95 -9.03 1.57
CA GLY A 184 -18.34 -8.35 2.72
C GLY A 184 -18.43 -6.84 2.70
N GLY A 185 -19.28 -6.25 1.85
CA GLY A 185 -19.76 -4.90 2.06
C GLY A 185 -20.67 -4.86 3.29
N ARG A 186 -20.10 -4.83 4.50
CA ARG A 186 -20.84 -4.51 5.72
C ARG A 186 -20.28 -3.22 6.32
N ASN A 187 -21.03 -2.16 6.02
CA ASN A 187 -21.36 -1.01 6.84
C ASN A 187 -20.23 -0.10 7.32
N VAL A 188 -20.01 0.97 6.56
CA VAL A 188 -19.29 2.16 7.03
C VAL A 188 -20.20 3.10 7.86
N ASP A 189 -21.49 2.75 8.06
CA ASP A 189 -22.47 3.60 8.76
C ASP A 189 -22.70 3.24 10.24
N ALA A 190 -21.98 2.26 10.81
CA ALA A 190 -22.17 1.85 12.21
C ALA A 190 -21.31 2.62 13.25
N LEU A 191 -20.76 3.78 12.89
CA LEU A 191 -20.12 4.71 13.84
C LEU A 191 -20.95 5.99 14.09
N SER A 192 -22.25 5.94 13.80
CA SER A 192 -23.18 6.98 14.24
C SER A 192 -23.55 6.75 15.71
N PHE A 193 -22.96 7.59 16.57
CA PHE A 193 -23.50 8.09 17.84
C PHE A 193 -24.41 7.16 18.65
N SER A 194 -23.87 6.62 19.74
CA SER A 194 -24.68 6.37 20.94
C SER A 194 -24.11 7.22 22.06
N SER A 195 -24.71 8.40 22.26
CA SER A 195 -24.54 9.19 23.46
C SER A 195 -25.14 8.42 24.63
N ALA A 196 -24.31 7.85 25.49
CA ALA A 196 -24.73 7.36 26.79
C ALA A 196 -24.88 8.55 27.74
N SER A 197 -26.13 8.79 28.15
CA SER A 197 -26.56 9.74 29.17
C SER A 197 -25.84 9.59 30.50
N ALA A 198 -25.50 10.71 31.14
CA ALA A 198 -24.99 10.79 32.51
C ALA A 198 -26.08 10.42 33.54
N PRO A 199 -25.75 9.77 34.67
CA PRO A 199 -26.63 9.74 35.84
C PRO A 199 -26.39 10.95 36.75
N ARG A 200 -27.47 11.29 37.47
CA ARG A 200 -27.66 12.43 38.36
C ARG A 200 -26.79 12.41 39.60
#